data_AF-A0A958F3V5-F1
#
_entry.id   AF-A0A958F3V5-F1
#
_cell.length_a   1.000
_cell.length_b   1.000
_cell.length_c   1.000
_cell.angle_alpha   90.00
_cell.angle_beta   90.00
_cell.angle_gamma   90.00
#
_symmetry.space_group_name_H-M   'P 1'
#
loop_
_entity.id
_entity.type
_entity.pdbx_description
1 polymer ?
#
loop_
_entity_poly.entity_id
_entity_poly.type
_entity_poly.pdbx_seq_one_letter_code
_entity_poly.pdbx_strand_id
1 'polypeptide(L)' 'LVQTLVNAEQPAGTYEVQWDGKNQGGARSASGIYFYRITTGSWQETRKMLLIQ' A
#
# COMPACT_ATOMS: atom_id res chain seq x y z
N LEU A 1 8.51 6.93 -0.76
CA LEU A 1 7.24 6.27 -1.12
C LEU A 1 7.57 5.14 -2.08
N VAL A 2 7.08 3.93 -1.86
CA VAL A 2 7.43 2.76 -2.71
C VAL A 2 6.45 2.62 -3.88
N GLN A 3 5.16 2.62 -3.58
CA GLN A 3 4.08 2.56 -4.57
C GLN A 3 2.80 3.20 -4.00
N THR A 4 2.00 3.81 -4.86
CA THR A 4 0.62 4.22 -4.53
C THR A 4 -0.34 3.22 -5.16
N LEU A 5 -1.11 2.49 -4.35
CA LEU A 5 -2.00 1.44 -4.85
C LEU A 5 -3.41 1.95 -5.16
N VAL A 6 -3.88 2.92 -4.38
CA VAL A 6 -5.17 3.58 -4.57
C VAL A 6 -4.96 5.09 -4.40
N ASN A 7 -5.48 5.86 -5.35
CA ASN A 7 -5.44 7.33 -5.34
C ASN A 7 -6.81 7.89 -5.74
N ALA A 8 -7.85 7.46 -5.02
CA ALA A 8 -9.23 7.88 -5.28
C ALA A 8 -10.02 7.88 -3.96
N GLU A 9 -11.04 8.74 -3.88
CA GLU A 9 -12.04 8.66 -2.82
C GLU A 9 -12.93 7.44 -3.06
N GLN A 10 -13.22 6.69 -2.00
CA GLN A 10 -14.05 5.50 -2.06
C GLN A 10 -15.21 5.65 -1.06
N PRO A 11 -16.45 5.31 -1.46
CA PRO A 11 -17.60 5.34 -0.54
C PRO A 11 -17.43 4.32 0.59
N ALA A 12 -18.26 4.41 1.63
CA ALA A 12 -18.23 3.43 2.71
C ALA A 12 -18.45 2.00 2.17
N GLY A 13 -17.61 1.07 2.58
CA GLY A 13 -17.62 -0.31 2.11
C GLY A 13 -16.36 -1.09 2.51
N THR A 14 -16.28 -2.34 2.05
CA THR A 14 -15.10 -3.19 2.24
C THR A 14 -14.31 -3.24 0.95
N TYR A 15 -12.99 -3.04 1.04
CA TYR A 15 -12.08 -3.02 -0.09
C TYR A 15 -10.89 -3.92 0.18
N GLU A 16 -10.42 -4.58 -0.88
CA GLU A 16 -9.20 -5.38 -0.88
C GLU A 16 -8.24 -4.81 -1.91
N VAL A 17 -6.97 -4.64 -1.51
CA VAL A 17 -5.92 -4.09 -2.36
C VAL A 17 -4.70 -4.97 -2.21
N GLN A 18 -4.19 -5.49 -3.32
CA GLN A 18 -2.98 -6.29 -3.37
C GLN A 18 -1.82 -5.48 -3.93
N TRP A 19 -0.68 -5.51 -3.25
CA TRP A 19 0.58 -5.03 -3.82
C TRP A 19 1.31 -6.18 -4.51
N ASP A 20 1.71 -5.98 -5.77
CA ASP A 20 2.45 -6.96 -6.56
C ASP A 20 3.97 -6.97 -6.27
N GLY A 21 4.40 -6.21 -5.26
CA GLY A 21 5.80 -6.08 -4.88
C GLY A 21 6.62 -5.14 -5.79
N LYS A 22 6.02 -4.48 -6.78
CA LYS A 22 6.74 -3.51 -7.64
C LYS A 22 6.70 -2.10 -7.07
N ASN A 23 7.78 -1.37 -7.26
CA ASN A 23 7.81 0.06 -6.98
C ASN A 23 7.15 0.88 -8.10
N GLN A 24 7.08 2.20 -7.94
CA GLN A 24 6.54 3.14 -8.95
C GLN A 24 7.22 3.03 -10.33
N GLY A 25 8.49 2.62 -10.38
CA GLY A 25 9.23 2.42 -11.63
C GLY A 25 9.00 1.05 -12.28
N GLY A 26 8.12 0.22 -11.72
CA GLY A 26 7.84 -1.14 -12.21
C GLY A 26 8.90 -2.18 -11.84
N ALA A 27 9.94 -1.81 -11.10
CA ALA A 27 10.97 -2.75 -10.65
C ALA A 27 10.49 -3.53 -9.41
N ARG A 28 10.88 -4.80 -9.32
CA ARG A 28 10.62 -5.63 -8.12
C ARG A 28 11.35 -5.04 -6.91
N SER A 29 10.62 -4.88 -5.82
CA SER A 29 11.18 -4.46 -4.54
C SER A 29 11.81 -5.65 -3.82
N ALA A 30 12.86 -5.43 -3.05
CA ALA A 30 13.57 -6.49 -2.32
C ALA A 30 12.70 -7.10 -1.22
N SER A 31 12.94 -8.36 -0.84
CA SER A 31 12.34 -8.94 0.36
C SER A 31 12.67 -8.11 1.59
N GLY A 32 11.70 -7.86 2.47
CA GLY A 32 11.90 -7.03 3.65
C GLY A 32 10.62 -6.46 4.24
N ILE A 33 10.77 -5.64 5.28
CA ILE A 33 9.65 -4.96 5.93
C ILE A 33 9.35 -3.66 5.20
N TYR A 34 8.08 -3.49 4.84
CA TYR A 34 7.52 -2.28 4.23
C TYR A 34 6.47 -1.68 5.14
N PHE A 35 6.32 -0.37 5.08
CA PHE A 35 5.24 0.33 5.76
C PHE A 35 4.23 0.81 4.72
N TYR A 36 2.96 0.55 4.97
CA TYR A 36 1.87 1.14 4.21
C TYR A 36 1.08 2.08 5.12
N ARG A 37 0.49 3.09 4.49
CA ARG A 37 -0.35 4.09 5.13
C ARG A 37 -1.71 4.09 4.45
N ILE A 38 -2.77 4.00 5.25
CA ILE A 38 -4.14 4.22 4.82
C ILE A 38 -4.56 5.59 5.37
N THR A 39 -5.14 6.41 4.50
CA THR A 39 -5.69 7.72 4.86
C THR A 39 -7.13 7.78 4.38
N THR A 40 -8.05 8.12 5.27
CA THR A 40 -9.47 8.37 4.98
C THR A 40 -9.86 9.65 5.71
N GLY A 41 -10.68 10.53 5.14
CA GLY A 41 -11.20 11.75 5.82
C GLY A 41 -10.30 12.33 6.94
N SER A 42 -10.66 12.06 8.20
CA SER A 42 -9.93 12.46 9.41
C SER A 42 -9.06 11.38 10.07
N TRP A 43 -8.95 10.20 9.48
CA TRP A 43 -8.25 9.04 10.02
C TRP A 43 -7.04 8.64 9.17
N GLN A 44 -5.96 8.28 9.86
CA GLN A 44 -4.74 7.80 9.23
C GLN A 44 -4.15 6.69 10.07
N GLU A 45 -3.80 5.57 9.44
CA GLU A 45 -3.15 4.44 10.09
C GLU A 45 -1.95 4.00 9.27
N THR A 46 -0.87 3.65 9.97
CA THR A 46 0.33 3.08 9.37
C THR A 46 0.57 1.69 9.95
N ARG A 47 0.77 0.71 9.08
CA ARG A 47 1.05 -0.68 9.46
C ARG A 47 2.27 -1.19 8.71
N LYS A 48 2.94 -2.18 9.30
CA LYS A 48 4.06 -2.89 8.68
C LYS A 48 3.56 -4.13 7.93
N MET A 49 4.23 -4.46 6.84
CA MET A 49 4.00 -5.64 6.00
C MET A 49 5.36 -6.27 5.68
N LEU A 50 5.42 -7.59 5.64
CA LEU A 50 6.61 -8.32 5.19
C LEU A 50 6.40 -8.72 3.73
N LEU A 51 7.31 -8.30 2.85
CA LEU A 51 7.40 -8.79 1.48
C LEU A 51 8.44 -9.92 1.45
N ILE A 52 8.04 -11.06 0.88
CA ILE A 52 8.90 -12.21 0.63
C ILE A 52 8.80 -12.51 -0.87
N GLN A 53 9.93 -12.62 -1.55
CA GLN A 53 10.04 -12.96 -2.97
C GLN A 53 10.03 -14.47 -3.22
#